data_AF-A0A4Q6AFR9-F1
#
_entry.id   AF-A0A4Q6AFR9-F1
#
_cell.length_a   1.000
_cell.length_b   1.000
_cell.length_c   1.000
_cell.angle_alpha   90.00
_cell.angle_beta   90.00
_cell.angle_gamma   90.00
#
_symmetry.space_group_name_H-M   'P 1'
#
loop_
_entity.id
_entity.type
_entity.pdbx_description
1 polymer ?
#
loop_
_entity_poly.entity_id
_entity_poly.type
_entity_poly.pdbx_seq_one_letter_code
_entity_poly.pdbx_strand_id
1 'polypeptide(L)'
;MELDLNGKVKRSLEIPGLDLMEATPLAGDTLGVIGNDKNGYKSFVIASFDKGLISTVVPASRNTIFGLHSDLKSKILFEGQIEGAQEILLYDHEQKGFSRCTKSPIASYTPAFANGTFTYASETPNGLQIKTADLSSCTKVSVNDLIDYKYLGNSANDSYAAKAPVKLPDLANAPLIKPEQLSEEDYNRFESRAFTPHSWSFFAGRGIGLNLMMDNYLNDFSIDLQLGEEAETSDPYSYLQVDFKMLPVVFSVLADARKRSYEIPDSDIDVQWREFSYGGQVSLPYTYQRGLYNFATEIGHKIEKVQTDEYEIDDIDLESPDRDFVRNSSFLNLALLKNHTYRSILTP
;
A
#
# COMPACT_ATOMS: atom_id res chain seq x y z
N MET A 1 -6.10 8.39 -27.66
CA MET A 1 -5.92 9.40 -28.73
C MET A 1 -4.66 9.05 -29.52
N GLU A 2 -4.63 9.20 -30.84
CA GLU A 2 -3.39 9.05 -31.64
C GLU A 2 -2.83 10.45 -31.95
N LEU A 3 -1.57 10.66 -31.57
CA LEU A 3 -0.83 11.91 -31.79
C LEU A 3 0.22 11.72 -32.89
N ASP A 4 0.49 12.77 -33.66
CA ASP A 4 1.66 12.82 -34.54
C ASP A 4 2.94 13.15 -33.76
N LEU A 5 4.09 13.16 -34.43
CA LEU A 5 5.39 13.48 -33.82
C LEU A 5 5.49 14.92 -33.27
N ASN A 6 4.55 15.80 -33.65
CA ASN A 6 4.47 17.17 -33.16
C ASN A 6 3.45 17.29 -32.01
N GLY A 7 2.87 16.18 -31.55
CA GLY A 7 1.85 16.16 -30.50
C GLY A 7 0.45 16.58 -30.98
N LYS A 8 0.22 16.68 -32.30
CA LYS A 8 -1.10 17.01 -32.85
C LYS A 8 -1.98 15.78 -32.93
N VAL A 9 -3.23 15.92 -32.52
CA VAL A 9 -4.24 14.86 -32.62
C VAL A 9 -4.49 14.51 -34.08
N LYS A 10 -4.21 13.26 -34.44
CA LYS A 10 -4.48 12.71 -35.77
C LYS A 10 -5.84 12.00 -35.81
N ARG A 11 -6.11 11.15 -34.81
CA ARG A 11 -7.36 10.40 -34.65
C ARG A 11 -7.73 10.29 -33.17
N SER A 12 -9.01 10.26 -32.87
CA SER A 12 -9.55 9.94 -31.55
C SER A 12 -10.46 8.73 -31.64
N LEU A 13 -10.58 8.01 -30.53
CA LEU A 13 -11.48 6.88 -30.36
C LEU A 13 -12.29 7.16 -29.12
N GLU A 14 -13.60 7.02 -29.23
CA GLU A 14 -14.54 7.06 -28.11
C GLU A 14 -15.35 5.77 -28.12
N ILE A 15 -15.52 5.16 -26.94
CA ILE A 15 -16.36 3.98 -26.78
C ILE A 15 -17.46 4.34 -25.79
N PRO A 16 -18.73 4.42 -26.24
CA PRO A 16 -19.83 4.81 -25.36
C PRO A 16 -19.91 3.95 -24.11
N GLY A 17 -20.01 4.60 -22.95
CA GLY A 17 -20.11 3.94 -21.65
C GLY A 17 -18.78 3.54 -21.01
N LEU A 18 -17.64 3.78 -21.68
CA LEU A 18 -16.31 3.56 -21.13
C LEU A 18 -15.48 4.85 -21.12
N ASP A 19 -14.84 5.12 -19.98
CA ASP A 19 -13.76 6.10 -19.86
C ASP A 19 -12.42 5.39 -20.17
N LEU A 20 -11.82 5.73 -21.30
CA LEU A 20 -10.66 5.00 -21.84
C LEU A 20 -9.39 5.40 -21.08
N MET A 21 -8.71 4.41 -20.48
CA MET A 21 -7.51 4.64 -19.66
C MET A 21 -6.22 4.36 -20.42
N GLU A 22 -6.19 3.28 -21.18
CA GLU A 22 -4.97 2.76 -21.78
C GLU A 22 -5.31 2.11 -23.13
N ALA A 23 -4.43 2.26 -24.11
CA ALA A 23 -4.55 1.59 -25.39
C ALA A 23 -3.17 1.17 -25.92
N THR A 24 -3.12 0.00 -26.56
CA THR A 24 -1.92 -0.53 -27.22
C THR A 24 -2.27 -0.95 -28.66
N PRO A 25 -1.42 -0.65 -29.66
CA PRO A 25 -1.65 -1.10 -31.03
C PRO A 25 -1.47 -2.62 -31.13
N LEU A 26 -2.37 -3.30 -31.83
CA LEU A 26 -2.28 -4.74 -32.08
C LEU A 26 -1.85 -5.04 -33.52
N ALA A 27 -2.72 -4.84 -34.51
CA ALA A 27 -2.37 -4.96 -35.93
C ALA A 27 -3.26 -4.06 -36.79
N GLY A 28 -2.65 -3.40 -37.77
CA GLY A 28 -3.33 -2.39 -38.60
C GLY A 28 -3.91 -1.29 -37.73
N ASP A 29 -5.20 -0.98 -37.92
CA ASP A 29 -5.94 0.02 -37.13
C ASP A 29 -6.67 -0.59 -35.92
N THR A 30 -6.25 -1.77 -35.47
CA THR A 30 -6.83 -2.48 -34.31
C THR A 30 -6.03 -2.19 -33.05
N LEU A 31 -6.73 -1.90 -31.96
CA LEU A 31 -6.19 -1.55 -30.66
C LEU A 31 -6.74 -2.50 -29.60
N GLY A 32 -5.89 -2.89 -28.64
CA GLY A 32 -6.33 -3.34 -27.34
C GLY A 32 -6.53 -2.13 -26.43
N VAL A 33 -7.65 -2.06 -25.73
CA VAL A 33 -8.04 -0.88 -24.93
C VAL A 33 -8.56 -1.30 -23.57
N ILE A 34 -8.08 -0.66 -22.51
CA ILE A 34 -8.69 -0.74 -21.17
C ILE A 34 -9.51 0.52 -20.92
N GLY A 35 -10.72 0.34 -20.41
CA GLY A 35 -11.57 1.45 -19.99
C GLY A 35 -12.39 1.11 -18.76
N ASN A 36 -12.77 2.14 -18.01
CA ASN A 36 -13.63 2.02 -16.84
C ASN A 36 -15.07 2.32 -17.21
N ASP A 37 -16.02 1.59 -16.64
CA ASP A 37 -17.40 2.03 -16.64
C ASP A 37 -17.62 3.17 -15.61
N LYS A 38 -18.84 3.72 -15.58
CA LYS A 38 -19.24 4.75 -14.61
C LYS A 38 -19.09 4.36 -13.13
N ASN A 39 -18.99 3.07 -12.83
CA ASN A 39 -18.85 2.53 -11.48
C ASN A 39 -17.38 2.22 -11.14
N GLY A 40 -16.44 2.48 -12.06
CA GLY A 40 -15.01 2.19 -11.88
C GLY A 40 -14.61 0.75 -12.20
N TYR A 41 -15.50 -0.06 -12.78
CA TYR A 41 -15.16 -1.42 -13.21
C TYR A 41 -14.35 -1.38 -14.51
N LYS A 42 -13.23 -2.12 -14.53
CA LYS A 42 -12.34 -2.20 -15.68
C LYS A 42 -12.83 -3.21 -16.69
N SER A 43 -12.81 -2.83 -17.95
CA SER A 43 -13.04 -3.71 -19.10
C SER A 43 -11.79 -3.72 -19.99
N PHE A 44 -11.49 -4.86 -20.59
CA PHE A 44 -10.53 -4.96 -21.69
C PHE A 44 -11.31 -5.23 -22.98
N VAL A 45 -11.14 -4.37 -23.98
CA VAL A 45 -11.83 -4.45 -25.27
C VAL A 45 -10.86 -4.38 -26.44
N ILE A 46 -11.28 -4.90 -27.59
CA ILE A 46 -10.65 -4.62 -28.89
C ILE A 46 -11.48 -3.57 -29.60
N ALA A 47 -10.82 -2.56 -30.12
CA ALA A 47 -11.42 -1.46 -30.85
C ALA A 47 -10.61 -1.07 -32.09
N SER A 48 -11.19 -0.23 -32.93
CA SER A 48 -10.52 0.38 -34.07
C SER A 48 -10.94 1.84 -34.21
N PHE A 49 -10.03 2.69 -34.68
CA PHE A 49 -10.34 4.11 -34.93
C PHE A 49 -11.52 4.31 -35.89
N ASP A 50 -11.72 3.41 -36.86
CA ASP A 50 -12.75 3.56 -37.89
C ASP A 50 -14.11 2.97 -37.46
N LYS A 51 -14.09 1.87 -36.71
CA LYS A 51 -15.28 1.09 -36.36
C LYS A 51 -15.75 1.28 -34.92
N GLY A 52 -14.96 1.94 -34.08
CA GLY A 52 -15.20 1.99 -32.65
C GLY A 52 -14.94 0.64 -31.99
N LEU A 53 -15.81 0.24 -31.07
CA LEU A 53 -15.74 -1.04 -30.37
C LEU A 53 -15.95 -2.23 -31.34
N ILE A 54 -15.00 -3.16 -31.36
CA ILE A 54 -15.09 -4.41 -32.14
C ILE A 54 -15.59 -5.56 -31.27
N SER A 55 -14.99 -5.74 -30.09
CA SER A 55 -15.33 -6.85 -29.19
C SER A 55 -14.89 -6.60 -27.75
N THR A 56 -15.68 -7.06 -26.79
CA THR A 56 -15.29 -7.10 -25.37
C THR A 56 -14.50 -8.36 -25.08
N VAL A 57 -13.27 -8.22 -24.58
CA VAL A 57 -12.33 -9.30 -24.29
C VAL A 57 -12.45 -9.74 -22.83
N VAL A 58 -12.42 -8.79 -21.91
CA VAL A 58 -12.81 -8.96 -20.52
C VAL A 58 -13.96 -8.00 -20.24
N PRO A 59 -15.16 -8.51 -19.90
CA PRO A 59 -16.26 -7.68 -19.41
C PRO A 59 -15.88 -6.86 -18.18
N ALA A 60 -16.68 -5.84 -17.87
CA ALA A 60 -16.49 -5.00 -16.70
C ALA A 60 -16.34 -5.85 -15.42
N SER A 61 -15.19 -5.77 -14.77
CA SER A 61 -14.89 -6.46 -13.52
C SER A 61 -14.05 -5.59 -12.58
N ARG A 62 -13.87 -6.01 -11.32
CA ARG A 62 -12.97 -5.33 -10.36
C ARG A 62 -11.54 -5.81 -10.48
N ASN A 63 -11.25 -6.68 -11.43
CA ASN A 63 -9.90 -7.16 -11.61
C ASN A 63 -9.00 -5.99 -11.96
N THR A 64 -7.84 -5.95 -11.31
CA THR A 64 -6.84 -4.92 -11.56
C THR A 64 -6.12 -5.24 -12.87
N ILE A 65 -6.73 -4.83 -13.98
CA ILE A 65 -6.17 -4.99 -15.33
C ILE A 65 -5.47 -3.70 -15.76
N PHE A 66 -4.22 -3.79 -16.21
CA PHE A 66 -3.39 -2.65 -16.64
C PHE A 66 -2.16 -3.10 -17.44
N GLY A 67 -1.42 -2.15 -18.01
CA GLY A 67 -0.10 -2.40 -18.60
C GLY A 67 -0.18 -3.23 -19.88
N LEU A 68 -0.93 -2.76 -20.87
CA LEU A 68 -1.09 -3.41 -22.16
C LEU A 68 0.18 -3.28 -23.01
N HIS A 69 0.85 -4.40 -23.24
CA HIS A 69 2.00 -4.50 -24.12
C HIS A 69 1.71 -5.45 -25.28
N SER A 70 1.75 -4.97 -26.52
CA SER A 70 1.48 -5.81 -27.69
C SER A 70 2.76 -6.25 -28.42
N ASP A 71 2.69 -7.40 -29.08
CA ASP A 71 3.69 -7.86 -30.04
C ASP A 71 3.54 -7.24 -31.44
N LEU A 72 2.59 -6.32 -31.60
CA LEU A 72 2.22 -5.67 -32.85
C LEU A 72 1.72 -6.65 -33.93
N LYS A 73 1.20 -7.82 -33.52
CA LYS A 73 0.60 -8.81 -34.41
C LYS A 73 -0.75 -9.28 -33.88
N SER A 74 -0.75 -10.10 -32.85
CA SER A 74 -1.97 -10.76 -32.35
C SER A 74 -1.97 -10.98 -30.85
N LYS A 75 -0.88 -10.65 -30.16
CA LYS A 75 -0.73 -10.95 -28.74
C LYS A 75 -0.58 -9.68 -27.92
N ILE A 76 -1.17 -9.72 -26.72
CA ILE A 76 -1.11 -8.64 -25.74
C ILE A 76 -0.75 -9.27 -24.40
N LEU A 77 0.40 -8.90 -23.86
CA LEU A 77 0.73 -9.11 -22.46
C LEU A 77 0.09 -8.00 -21.64
N PHE A 78 -0.41 -8.33 -20.48
CA PHE A 78 -1.00 -7.37 -19.55
C PHE A 78 -0.90 -7.87 -18.13
N GLU A 79 -1.06 -6.96 -17.19
CA GLU A 79 -1.07 -7.25 -15.78
C GLU A 79 -2.51 -7.49 -15.36
N GLY A 80 -2.79 -8.60 -14.69
CA GLY A 80 -4.09 -8.91 -14.12
C GLY A 80 -3.96 -9.70 -12.82
N GLN A 81 -4.97 -9.62 -11.96
CA GLN A 81 -4.98 -10.33 -10.70
C GLN A 81 -5.56 -11.74 -10.88
N ILE A 82 -4.84 -12.76 -10.43
CA ILE A 82 -5.32 -14.15 -10.35
C ILE A 82 -4.94 -14.68 -8.96
N GLU A 83 -5.91 -15.26 -8.25
CA GLU A 83 -5.67 -15.88 -6.93
C GLU A 83 -5.03 -14.89 -5.93
N GLY A 84 -5.47 -13.63 -5.95
CA GLY A 84 -4.97 -12.59 -5.05
C GLY A 84 -3.65 -11.94 -5.46
N ALA A 85 -2.84 -12.57 -6.32
CA ALA A 85 -1.55 -12.04 -6.78
C ALA A 85 -1.67 -11.29 -8.11
N GLN A 86 -0.87 -10.24 -8.27
CA GLN A 86 -0.70 -9.57 -9.56
C GLN A 86 0.18 -10.43 -10.47
N GLU A 87 -0.31 -10.79 -11.64
CA GLU A 87 0.36 -11.68 -12.57
C GLU A 87 0.41 -11.09 -13.98
N ILE A 88 1.37 -11.56 -14.77
CA ILE A 88 1.41 -11.32 -16.20
C ILE A 88 0.52 -12.34 -16.90
N LEU A 89 -0.43 -11.81 -17.66
CA LEU A 89 -1.36 -12.55 -18.50
C LEU A 89 -1.10 -12.24 -19.96
N LEU A 90 -1.46 -13.18 -20.82
CA LEU A 90 -1.36 -13.09 -22.26
C LEU A 90 -2.73 -13.28 -22.86
N TYR A 91 -3.20 -12.30 -23.64
CA TYR A 91 -4.34 -12.45 -24.52
C TYR A 91 -3.85 -12.70 -25.96
N ASP A 92 -4.33 -13.78 -26.57
CA ASP A 92 -4.11 -14.10 -27.98
C ASP A 92 -5.40 -13.81 -28.77
N HIS A 93 -5.34 -12.79 -29.62
CA HIS A 93 -6.49 -12.31 -30.40
C HIS A 93 -6.92 -13.29 -31.50
N GLU A 94 -5.98 -14.04 -32.09
CA GLU A 94 -6.29 -15.05 -33.11
C GLU A 94 -7.01 -16.25 -32.49
N GLN A 95 -6.54 -16.70 -31.33
CA GLN A 95 -7.12 -17.84 -30.63
C GLN A 95 -8.29 -17.46 -29.72
N LYS A 96 -8.51 -16.15 -29.48
CA LYS A 96 -9.47 -15.60 -28.52
C LYS A 96 -9.35 -16.24 -27.13
N GLY A 97 -8.11 -16.37 -26.65
CA GLY A 97 -7.80 -17.09 -25.41
C GLY A 97 -6.89 -16.30 -24.47
N PHE A 98 -6.93 -16.67 -23.19
CA PHE A 98 -6.06 -16.13 -22.16
C PHE A 98 -5.10 -17.19 -21.64
N SER A 99 -3.90 -16.76 -21.28
CA SER A 99 -2.92 -17.58 -20.59
C SER A 99 -2.26 -16.79 -19.45
N ARG A 100 -1.97 -17.46 -18.33
CA ARG A 100 -1.15 -16.95 -17.22
C ARG A 100 0.31 -17.26 -17.52
N CYS A 101 1.15 -16.24 -17.55
CA CYS A 101 2.57 -16.37 -17.88
C CYS A 101 3.48 -16.38 -16.65
N THR A 102 3.01 -15.89 -15.50
CA THR A 102 3.77 -15.88 -14.25
C THR A 102 3.01 -16.53 -13.10
N LYS A 103 3.75 -17.01 -12.11
CA LYS A 103 3.24 -17.48 -10.82
C LYS A 103 4.09 -16.88 -9.73
N SER A 104 3.85 -15.62 -9.42
CA SER A 104 4.67 -14.89 -8.45
C SER A 104 4.24 -15.15 -7.02
N PRO A 105 5.21 -15.19 -6.07
CA PRO A 105 4.90 -15.32 -4.65
C PRO A 105 4.28 -14.06 -4.07
N ILE A 106 4.59 -12.88 -4.64
CA ILE A 106 3.99 -11.59 -4.27
C ILE A 106 3.31 -10.97 -5.49
N ALA A 107 4.08 -10.59 -6.52
CA ALA A 107 3.53 -9.96 -7.72
C ALA A 107 4.49 -9.98 -8.92
N SER A 108 3.94 -9.83 -10.12
CA SER A 108 4.67 -9.64 -11.39
C SER A 108 4.14 -8.42 -12.13
N TYR A 109 5.04 -7.59 -12.65
CA TYR A 109 4.71 -6.30 -13.28
C TYR A 109 5.47 -6.06 -14.59
N THR A 110 4.97 -5.10 -15.36
CA THR A 110 5.63 -4.46 -16.52
C THR A 110 6.16 -5.46 -17.55
N PRO A 111 5.27 -6.27 -18.18
CA PRO A 111 5.72 -7.25 -19.13
C PRO A 111 6.16 -6.59 -20.44
N ALA A 112 7.24 -7.06 -21.05
CA ALA A 112 7.64 -6.62 -22.37
C ALA A 112 8.04 -7.81 -23.25
N PHE A 113 7.58 -7.82 -24.50
CA PHE A 113 7.97 -8.86 -25.44
C PHE A 113 9.46 -8.79 -25.80
N ALA A 114 10.11 -9.95 -25.86
CA ALA A 114 11.50 -10.10 -26.25
C ALA A 114 11.70 -11.39 -27.05
N ASN A 115 11.62 -11.33 -28.39
CA ASN A 115 11.94 -12.42 -29.34
C ASN A 115 11.57 -13.85 -28.84
N GLY A 116 10.27 -14.15 -28.74
CA GLY A 116 9.77 -15.46 -28.30
C GLY A 116 9.68 -15.65 -26.78
N THR A 117 10.26 -14.72 -26.03
CA THR A 117 10.19 -14.60 -24.57
C THR A 117 9.50 -13.30 -24.17
N PHE A 118 9.36 -13.08 -22.87
CA PHE A 118 9.01 -11.80 -22.30
C PHE A 118 9.84 -11.52 -21.05
N THR A 119 10.15 -10.24 -20.84
CA THR A 119 10.78 -9.75 -19.61
C THR A 119 9.72 -9.15 -18.70
N TYR A 120 9.92 -9.22 -17.39
CA TYR A 120 9.01 -8.66 -16.39
C TYR A 120 9.74 -8.39 -15.07
N ALA A 121 9.17 -7.52 -14.23
CA ALA A 121 9.63 -7.32 -12.86
C ALA A 121 8.87 -8.27 -11.92
N SER A 122 9.59 -9.03 -11.10
CA SER A 122 9.03 -9.97 -10.13
C SER A 122 9.35 -9.48 -8.72
N GLU A 123 8.31 -9.33 -7.91
CA GLU A 123 8.42 -8.98 -6.50
C GLU A 123 8.56 -10.24 -5.65
N THR A 124 9.53 -10.20 -4.74
CA THR A 124 9.85 -11.25 -3.80
C THR A 124 10.08 -10.65 -2.41
N PRO A 125 10.13 -11.44 -1.33
CA PRO A 125 10.48 -10.93 -0.01
C PRO A 125 11.84 -10.19 0.03
N ASN A 126 12.71 -10.44 -0.95
CA ASN A 126 14.02 -9.80 -1.07
C ASN A 126 14.02 -8.59 -2.03
N GLY A 127 12.84 -8.08 -2.41
CA GLY A 127 12.67 -6.96 -3.33
C GLY A 127 12.35 -7.35 -4.77
N LEU A 128 12.47 -6.37 -5.67
CA LEU A 128 12.14 -6.47 -7.10
C LEU A 128 13.32 -6.98 -7.93
N GLN A 129 13.06 -7.95 -8.80
CA GLN A 129 14.05 -8.51 -9.72
C GLN A 129 13.51 -8.56 -11.15
N ILE A 130 14.33 -8.25 -12.15
CA ILE A 130 13.96 -8.45 -13.55
C ILE A 130 14.18 -9.91 -13.93
N LYS A 131 13.15 -10.53 -14.50
CA LYS A 131 13.16 -11.92 -14.96
C LYS A 131 12.75 -11.99 -16.43
N THR A 132 13.13 -13.08 -17.07
CA THR A 132 12.73 -13.43 -18.43
C THR A 132 12.08 -14.81 -18.40
N ALA A 133 10.99 -14.99 -19.14
CA ALA A 133 10.34 -16.28 -19.30
C ALA A 133 9.87 -16.49 -20.75
N ASP A 134 9.78 -17.75 -21.16
CA ASP A 134 9.31 -18.11 -22.50
C ASP A 134 7.79 -17.93 -22.62
N LEU A 135 7.30 -17.47 -23.78
CA LEU A 135 5.85 -17.40 -24.01
C LEU A 135 5.19 -18.80 -24.03
N SER A 136 5.98 -19.85 -24.27
CA SER A 136 5.51 -21.24 -24.25
C SER A 136 5.26 -21.77 -22.83
N SER A 137 5.79 -21.12 -21.78
CA SER A 137 5.52 -21.49 -20.40
C SER A 137 4.17 -20.98 -19.88
N CYS A 138 3.49 -20.13 -20.65
CA CYS A 138 2.19 -19.60 -20.25
C CYS A 138 1.13 -20.72 -20.26
N THR A 139 0.34 -20.81 -19.19
CA THR A 139 -0.71 -21.81 -19.01
C THR A 139 -2.07 -21.20 -19.29
N LYS A 140 -2.95 -21.92 -20.01
CA LYS A 140 -4.29 -21.40 -20.35
C LYS A 140 -5.10 -21.10 -19.09
N VAL A 141 -5.83 -19.99 -19.10
CA VAL A 141 -6.78 -19.58 -18.05
C VAL A 141 -8.11 -19.18 -18.67
N SER A 142 -9.18 -19.28 -17.88
CA SER A 142 -10.51 -18.87 -18.31
C SER A 142 -10.67 -17.36 -18.13
N VAL A 143 -11.48 -16.73 -19.00
CA VAL A 143 -11.90 -15.33 -18.77
C VAL A 143 -12.67 -15.19 -17.45
N ASN A 144 -13.35 -16.24 -17.00
CA ASN A 144 -14.07 -16.23 -15.72
C ASN A 144 -13.12 -16.07 -14.53
N ASP A 145 -11.87 -16.55 -14.64
CA ASP A 145 -10.86 -16.33 -13.59
C ASP A 145 -10.50 -14.85 -13.44
N LEU A 146 -10.79 -14.03 -14.47
CA LEU A 146 -10.58 -12.58 -14.49
C LEU A 146 -11.84 -11.79 -14.12
N ILE A 147 -13.04 -12.36 -14.27
CA ILE A 147 -14.31 -11.68 -13.97
C ILE A 147 -14.74 -11.96 -12.53
N ASP A 148 -14.83 -13.23 -12.17
CA ASP A 148 -15.19 -13.73 -10.84
C ASP A 148 -13.91 -13.97 -10.01
N TYR A 149 -13.00 -12.99 -10.04
CA TYR A 149 -11.65 -13.15 -9.54
C TYR A 149 -11.66 -13.70 -8.10
N LYS A 150 -11.04 -14.86 -7.93
CA LYS A 150 -10.79 -15.45 -6.62
C LYS A 150 -9.69 -14.61 -5.96
N TYR A 151 -10.07 -13.63 -5.14
CA TYR A 151 -9.12 -12.73 -4.49
C TYR A 151 -8.31 -13.39 -3.37
N LEU A 152 -8.71 -14.59 -2.92
CA LEU A 152 -7.97 -15.40 -1.96
C LEU A 152 -7.10 -16.41 -2.71
N GLY A 153 -5.79 -16.30 -2.53
CA GLY A 153 -4.82 -17.26 -3.04
C GLY A 153 -4.62 -18.45 -2.12
N ASN A 154 -3.52 -19.18 -2.37
CA ASN A 154 -3.03 -20.23 -1.48
C ASN A 154 -1.79 -19.76 -0.71
N SER A 155 -1.65 -18.45 -0.48
CA SER A 155 -0.55 -17.92 0.31
C SER A 155 -0.70 -18.34 1.78
N ALA A 156 0.38 -18.25 2.56
CA ALA A 156 0.33 -18.58 3.99
C ALA A 156 -0.69 -17.70 4.75
N ASN A 157 -0.84 -16.44 4.33
CA ASN A 157 -1.79 -15.50 4.92
C ASN A 157 -3.25 -15.88 4.60
N ASP A 158 -3.53 -16.24 3.34
CA ASP A 158 -4.86 -16.67 2.90
C ASP A 158 -5.25 -18.03 3.50
N SER A 159 -4.28 -18.95 3.63
CA SER A 159 -4.46 -20.28 4.21
C SER A 159 -4.78 -20.22 5.70
N TYR A 160 -4.21 -19.25 6.43
CA TYR A 160 -4.49 -19.07 7.86
C TYR A 160 -5.93 -18.62 8.12
N ALA A 161 -6.52 -17.88 7.18
CA ALA A 161 -7.90 -17.42 7.30
C ALA A 161 -8.93 -18.49 6.89
N ALA A 162 -8.58 -19.44 6.01
CA ALA A 162 -9.46 -20.50 5.50
C ALA A 162 -10.91 -20.06 5.22
N LYS A 163 -11.10 -18.81 4.77
CA LYS A 163 -12.44 -18.26 4.52
C LYS A 163 -12.85 -18.58 3.09
N ALA A 164 -14.11 -18.94 2.90
CA ALA A 164 -14.68 -18.94 1.56
C ALA A 164 -14.60 -17.50 0.99
N PRO A 165 -14.23 -17.33 -0.29
CA PRO A 165 -14.33 -16.03 -0.94
C PRO A 165 -15.75 -15.47 -0.76
N VAL A 166 -15.85 -14.31 -0.14
CA VAL A 166 -17.10 -13.58 -0.01
C VAL A 166 -17.37 -12.94 -1.35
N LYS A 167 -18.54 -13.23 -1.94
CA LYS A 167 -18.98 -12.49 -3.12
C LYS A 167 -19.10 -11.02 -2.72
N LEU A 168 -18.27 -10.19 -3.32
CA LEU A 168 -18.42 -8.75 -3.15
C LEU A 168 -19.78 -8.37 -3.75
N PRO A 169 -20.68 -7.73 -2.99
CA PRO A 169 -21.96 -7.30 -3.54
C PRO A 169 -21.71 -6.37 -4.72
N ASP A 170 -22.47 -6.54 -5.79
CA ASP A 170 -22.36 -5.71 -6.99
C ASP A 170 -22.52 -4.24 -6.58
N LEU A 171 -21.50 -3.41 -6.79
CA LEU A 171 -21.53 -1.99 -6.46
C LEU A 171 -22.66 -1.28 -7.20
N ALA A 172 -23.11 -1.82 -8.34
CA ALA A 172 -24.30 -1.32 -9.03
C ALA A 172 -25.58 -1.40 -8.19
N ASN A 173 -25.63 -2.33 -7.24
CA ASN A 173 -26.72 -2.52 -6.28
C ASN A 173 -26.32 -2.20 -4.84
N ALA A 174 -25.07 -1.76 -4.59
CA ALA A 174 -24.74 -1.18 -3.32
C ALA A 174 -25.66 0.03 -3.14
N PRO A 175 -26.46 0.10 -2.07
CA PRO A 175 -27.29 1.27 -1.84
C PRO A 175 -26.35 2.47 -1.83
N LEU A 176 -26.48 3.34 -2.84
CA LEU A 176 -25.91 4.67 -2.79
C LEU A 176 -26.59 5.32 -1.60
N ILE A 177 -25.96 5.23 -0.44
CA ILE A 177 -26.47 5.86 0.78
C ILE A 177 -26.51 7.33 0.43
N LYS A 178 -27.73 7.86 0.31
CA LYS A 178 -27.87 9.25 -0.08
C LYS A 178 -27.29 10.11 1.03
N PRO A 179 -26.70 11.29 0.75
CA PRO A 179 -26.15 12.15 1.78
C PRO A 179 -27.13 12.44 2.93
N GLU A 180 -28.44 12.45 2.65
CA GLU A 180 -29.48 12.70 3.66
C GLU A 180 -29.74 11.50 4.59
N GLN A 181 -29.22 10.31 4.25
CA GLN A 181 -29.27 9.09 5.07
C GLN A 181 -28.00 8.91 5.91
N LEU A 182 -26.98 9.74 5.69
CA LEU A 182 -25.76 9.75 6.49
C LEU A 182 -25.99 10.68 7.68
N SER A 183 -25.83 10.17 8.88
CA SER A 183 -25.77 10.96 10.10
C SER A 183 -24.31 11.25 10.47
N GLU A 184 -24.08 12.32 11.22
CA GLU A 184 -22.75 12.60 11.79
C GLU A 184 -22.25 11.44 12.68
N GLU A 185 -23.18 10.68 13.27
CA GLU A 185 -22.90 9.49 14.07
C GLU A 185 -22.29 8.34 13.22
N ASP A 186 -22.61 8.26 11.93
CA ASP A 186 -22.06 7.25 11.01
C ASP A 186 -20.58 7.50 10.65
N TYR A 187 -20.08 8.72 10.93
CA TYR A 187 -18.70 9.14 10.66
C TYR A 187 -18.07 9.85 11.87
N ASN A 188 -18.46 9.48 13.08
CA ASN A 188 -17.91 10.07 14.29
C ASN A 188 -16.44 9.67 14.48
N ARG A 189 -15.64 10.61 15.00
CA ARG A 189 -14.21 10.42 15.34
C ARG A 189 -13.96 9.26 16.28
N PHE A 190 -14.89 9.00 17.20
CA PHE A 190 -14.79 7.97 18.23
C PHE A 190 -15.75 6.79 17.99
N GLU A 191 -15.93 6.38 16.73
CA GLU A 191 -16.64 5.14 16.43
C GLU A 191 -15.86 3.90 16.91
N SER A 192 -16.51 2.73 17.00
CA SER A 192 -15.88 1.48 17.48
C SER A 192 -14.62 1.07 16.70
N ARG A 193 -14.51 1.50 15.43
CA ARG A 193 -13.33 1.25 14.58
C ARG A 193 -12.10 1.99 15.06
N ALA A 194 -12.26 3.16 15.69
CA ALA A 194 -11.18 3.94 16.27
C ALA A 194 -10.41 3.17 17.37
N PHE A 195 -11.00 2.10 17.90
CA PHE A 195 -10.43 1.23 18.93
C PHE A 195 -10.23 -0.21 18.46
N THR A 196 -10.33 -0.47 17.16
CA THR A 196 -10.13 -1.79 16.57
C THR A 196 -8.78 -1.82 15.84
N PRO A 197 -7.80 -2.63 16.28
CA PRO A 197 -6.53 -2.76 15.56
C PRO A 197 -6.73 -3.24 14.13
N HIS A 198 -6.17 -2.51 13.15
CA HIS A 198 -6.12 -2.94 11.75
C HIS A 198 -4.72 -3.33 11.29
N SER A 199 -3.69 -2.97 12.05
CA SER A 199 -2.31 -3.31 11.73
C SER A 199 -1.55 -3.67 13.00
N TRP A 200 -0.72 -4.71 12.89
CA TRP A 200 0.05 -5.23 14.01
C TRP A 200 1.36 -5.84 13.52
N SER A 201 2.41 -5.73 14.31
CA SER A 201 3.70 -6.38 14.06
C SER A 201 4.30 -6.91 15.35
N PHE A 202 5.15 -7.93 15.23
CA PHE A 202 5.97 -8.46 16.33
C PHE A 202 7.39 -7.87 16.35
N PHE A 203 7.64 -6.92 15.46
CA PHE A 203 8.85 -6.12 15.40
C PHE A 203 8.44 -4.69 15.76
N ALA A 204 8.83 -4.25 16.94
CA ALA A 204 8.52 -2.92 17.48
C ALA A 204 9.79 -2.35 18.12
N GLY A 205 9.99 -1.03 17.98
CA GLY A 205 11.21 -0.37 18.45
C GLY A 205 12.50 -0.97 17.86
N ARG A 206 13.42 -1.40 18.74
CA ARG A 206 14.71 -2.03 18.38
C ARG A 206 14.74 -3.55 18.60
N GLY A 207 13.62 -4.18 18.95
CA GLY A 207 13.59 -5.61 19.31
C GLY A 207 12.30 -6.34 19.01
N ILE A 208 11.98 -7.30 19.87
CA ILE A 208 10.75 -8.09 19.78
C ILE A 208 9.68 -7.37 20.59
N GLY A 209 8.55 -7.09 19.96
CA GLY A 209 7.47 -6.38 20.62
C GLY A 209 6.21 -6.37 19.79
N LEU A 210 5.08 -6.29 20.47
CA LEU A 210 3.79 -6.08 19.87
C LEU A 210 3.60 -4.60 19.58
N ASN A 211 3.49 -4.25 18.29
CA ASN A 211 2.97 -2.97 17.85
C ASN A 211 1.51 -3.14 17.40
N LEU A 212 0.61 -2.28 17.85
CA LEU A 212 -0.79 -2.21 17.43
C LEU A 212 -1.11 -0.80 16.94
N MET A 213 -1.64 -0.71 15.72
CA MET A 213 -2.13 0.55 15.16
C MET A 213 -3.65 0.48 14.97
N MET A 214 -4.33 1.54 15.42
CA MET A 214 -5.76 1.75 15.30
C MET A 214 -6.01 3.14 14.72
N ASP A 215 -6.72 3.22 13.60
CA ASP A 215 -7.15 4.46 12.95
C ASP A 215 -8.68 4.42 12.83
N ASN A 216 -9.32 5.57 13.02
CA ASN A 216 -10.74 5.71 12.66
C ASN A 216 -10.92 5.83 11.13
N TYR A 217 -12.16 5.71 10.65
CA TYR A 217 -12.42 5.74 9.20
C TYR A 217 -11.95 7.03 8.50
N LEU A 218 -12.06 8.18 9.16
CA LEU A 218 -11.65 9.47 8.61
C LEU A 218 -10.13 9.71 8.72
N ASN A 219 -9.41 8.82 9.40
CA ASN A 219 -7.99 8.97 9.72
C ASN A 219 -7.67 10.32 10.39
N ASP A 220 -8.59 10.80 11.23
CA ASP A 220 -8.43 12.03 12.04
C ASP A 220 -8.18 11.75 13.52
N PHE A 221 -8.29 10.47 13.92
CA PHE A 221 -7.92 9.94 15.23
C PHE A 221 -7.13 8.65 15.06
N SER A 222 -6.03 8.51 15.80
CA SER A 222 -5.23 7.26 15.78
C SER A 222 -4.60 6.92 17.11
N ILE A 223 -4.38 5.62 17.33
CA ILE A 223 -3.70 5.06 18.49
C ILE A 223 -2.56 4.17 17.98
N ASP A 224 -1.34 4.45 18.43
CA ASP A 224 -0.15 3.60 18.30
C ASP A 224 0.22 3.09 19.69
N LEU A 225 0.17 1.78 19.89
CA LEU A 225 0.53 1.10 21.13
C LEU A 225 1.66 0.10 20.84
N GLN A 226 2.78 0.28 21.52
CA GLN A 226 3.94 -0.61 21.42
C GLN A 226 4.28 -1.18 22.79
N LEU A 227 4.46 -2.49 22.88
CA LEU A 227 4.84 -3.21 24.09
C LEU A 227 5.92 -4.22 23.71
N GLY A 228 7.07 -4.23 24.36
CA GLY A 228 8.11 -5.17 23.98
C GLY A 228 9.35 -5.09 24.85
N GLU A 229 10.42 -5.68 24.34
CA GLU A 229 11.75 -5.67 24.96
C GLU A 229 12.79 -5.13 23.95
N GLU A 230 13.74 -4.34 24.43
CA GLU A 230 14.85 -3.87 23.61
C GLU A 230 15.79 -5.05 23.27
N ALA A 231 16.21 -5.22 22.01
CA ALA A 231 16.99 -6.39 21.62
C ALA A 231 18.39 -6.42 22.23
N GLU A 232 18.95 -5.24 22.52
CA GLU A 232 20.30 -5.10 23.03
C GLU A 232 20.40 -5.43 24.52
N THR A 233 19.41 -5.03 25.33
CA THR A 233 19.44 -5.17 26.79
C THR A 233 18.40 -6.13 27.34
N SER A 234 17.43 -6.57 26.52
CA SER A 234 16.23 -7.33 26.95
C SER A 234 15.36 -6.57 27.97
N ASP A 235 15.48 -5.24 28.03
CA ASP A 235 14.70 -4.42 28.94
C ASP A 235 13.29 -4.18 28.40
N PRO A 236 12.25 -4.29 29.25
CA PRO A 236 10.88 -4.05 28.83
C PRO A 236 10.64 -2.56 28.57
N TYR A 237 9.84 -2.28 27.55
CA TYR A 237 9.32 -0.96 27.25
C TYR A 237 7.85 -0.99 26.87
N SER A 238 7.18 0.15 27.06
CA SER A 238 5.83 0.41 26.60
C SER A 238 5.73 1.84 26.08
N TYR A 239 4.97 2.01 25.01
CA TYR A 239 4.75 3.30 24.37
C TYR A 239 3.30 3.41 23.92
N LEU A 240 2.70 4.56 24.15
CA LEU A 240 1.36 4.92 23.70
C LEU A 240 1.41 6.31 23.08
N GLN A 241 0.92 6.42 21.85
CA GLN A 241 0.65 7.68 21.19
C GLN A 241 -0.79 7.73 20.72
N VAL A 242 -1.49 8.80 21.08
CA VAL A 242 -2.85 9.07 20.63
C VAL A 242 -2.84 10.38 19.85
N ASP A 243 -3.13 10.31 18.55
CA ASP A 243 -3.12 11.47 17.66
C ASP A 243 -4.53 11.98 17.36
N PHE A 244 -4.64 13.30 17.32
CA PHE A 244 -5.77 14.07 16.84
C PHE A 244 -5.30 14.92 15.66
N LYS A 245 -5.68 14.51 14.45
CA LYS A 245 -5.20 15.11 13.20
C LYS A 245 -6.22 16.16 12.72
N MET A 246 -5.92 17.43 12.96
CA MET A 246 -6.68 18.59 12.47
C MET A 246 -5.90 19.27 11.34
N LEU A 247 -6.04 18.75 10.11
CA LEU A 247 -5.30 19.21 8.92
C LEU A 247 -5.05 20.73 8.92
N PRO A 248 -3.78 21.20 8.94
CA PRO A 248 -2.50 20.47 8.81
C PRO A 248 -1.80 20.15 10.16
N VAL A 249 -2.45 20.34 11.31
CA VAL A 249 -1.86 20.18 12.64
C VAL A 249 -2.19 18.82 13.24
N VAL A 250 -1.19 18.14 13.80
CA VAL A 250 -1.39 16.92 14.59
C VAL A 250 -1.10 17.24 16.05
N PHE A 251 -2.08 16.97 16.91
CA PHE A 251 -1.91 17.00 18.36
C PHE A 251 -1.80 15.57 18.86
N SER A 252 -0.75 15.26 19.61
CA SER A 252 -0.52 13.92 20.14
C SER A 252 -0.46 13.95 21.65
N VAL A 253 -1.06 12.95 22.29
CA VAL A 253 -0.81 12.60 23.69
C VAL A 253 0.15 11.42 23.69
N LEU A 254 1.22 11.54 24.48
CA LEU A 254 2.30 10.57 24.53
C LEU A 254 2.41 10.02 25.94
N ALA A 255 2.61 8.72 26.07
CA ALA A 255 3.01 8.06 27.30
C ALA A 255 4.03 6.97 26.99
N ASP A 256 5.03 6.83 27.83
CA ASP A 256 6.17 5.97 27.58
C ASP A 256 6.75 5.49 28.91
N ALA A 257 7.00 4.20 29.04
CA ALA A 257 7.64 3.60 30.21
C ALA A 257 8.74 2.65 29.75
N ARG A 258 9.94 2.77 30.32
CA ARG A 258 11.10 1.96 29.92
C ARG A 258 12.13 1.86 31.04
N LYS A 259 12.92 0.78 31.05
CA LYS A 259 14.17 0.72 31.83
C LYS A 259 15.28 1.43 31.06
N ARG A 260 16.20 2.07 31.77
CA ARG A 260 17.38 2.74 31.23
C ARG A 260 18.60 2.20 31.97
N SER A 261 19.70 2.06 31.24
CA SER A 261 21.02 1.78 31.80
C SER A 261 22.04 2.78 31.25
N TYR A 262 23.05 3.08 32.04
CA TYR A 262 24.16 3.94 31.67
C TYR A 262 25.43 3.48 32.36
N GLU A 263 26.38 2.99 31.55
CA GLU A 263 27.73 2.71 32.00
C GLU A 263 28.48 4.04 32.16
N ILE A 264 28.97 4.31 33.37
CA ILE A 264 29.73 5.53 33.65
C ILE A 264 31.07 5.44 32.93
N PRO A 265 31.43 6.40 32.04
CA PRO A 265 32.69 6.38 31.31
C PRO A 265 33.88 6.28 32.27
N ASP A 266 34.85 5.43 31.93
CA ASP A 266 36.05 5.16 32.72
C ASP A 266 35.80 4.45 34.08
N SER A 267 34.66 3.77 34.24
CA SER A 267 34.39 2.86 35.37
C SER A 267 33.57 1.65 34.94
N ASP A 268 33.73 0.52 35.64
CA ASP A 268 32.89 -0.69 35.44
C ASP A 268 31.53 -0.57 36.16
N ILE A 269 31.07 0.65 36.44
CA ILE A 269 29.85 0.91 37.20
C ILE A 269 28.68 1.08 36.23
N ASP A 270 27.68 0.23 36.36
CA ASP A 270 26.41 0.37 35.63
C ASP A 270 25.34 1.00 36.52
N VAL A 271 24.71 2.05 36.00
CA VAL A 271 23.60 2.73 36.67
C VAL A 271 22.32 2.46 35.90
N GLN A 272 21.35 1.82 36.55
CA GLN A 272 20.05 1.53 35.94
C GLN A 272 18.93 2.29 36.67
N TRP A 273 17.88 2.65 35.95
CA TRP A 273 16.67 3.25 36.52
C TRP A 273 15.46 3.00 35.63
N ARG A 274 14.26 3.11 36.19
CA ARG A 274 13.02 3.14 35.42
C ARG A 274 12.64 4.58 35.10
N GLU A 275 12.23 4.80 33.86
CA GLU A 275 11.76 6.10 33.36
C GLU A 275 10.31 5.96 32.90
N PHE A 276 9.42 6.76 33.48
CA PHE A 276 8.06 6.97 33.00
C PHE A 276 7.92 8.41 32.50
N SER A 277 7.44 8.59 31.27
CA SER A 277 7.19 9.90 30.71
C SER A 277 5.80 10.00 30.10
N TYR A 278 5.17 11.16 30.26
CA TYR A 278 3.90 11.47 29.62
C TYR A 278 3.86 12.95 29.22
N GLY A 279 3.16 13.25 28.13
CA GLY A 279 3.23 14.59 27.57
C GLY A 279 2.33 14.83 26.38
N GLY A 280 2.52 16.00 25.80
CA GLY A 280 1.85 16.43 24.58
C GLY A 280 2.87 16.76 23.50
N GLN A 281 2.48 16.52 22.26
CA GLN A 281 3.22 16.94 21.07
C GLN A 281 2.30 17.67 20.11
N VAL A 282 2.85 18.67 19.44
CA VAL A 282 2.23 19.32 18.28
C VAL A 282 3.18 19.15 17.11
N SER A 283 2.70 18.60 16.00
CA SER A 283 3.48 18.50 14.76
C SER A 283 2.72 19.00 13.53
N LEU A 284 3.49 19.43 12.55
CA LEU A 284 3.05 19.95 11.25
C LEU A 284 3.70 19.09 10.16
N PRO A 285 3.04 18.01 9.73
CA PRO A 285 3.48 17.25 8.57
C PRO A 285 3.18 18.00 7.27
N TYR A 286 4.12 17.97 6.34
CA TYR A 286 3.96 18.47 4.97
C TYR A 286 4.57 17.47 3.99
N THR A 287 3.74 17.02 3.06
CA THR A 287 4.16 16.10 1.99
C THR A 287 3.99 16.79 0.65
N TYR A 288 5.07 16.87 -0.10
CA TYR A 288 5.09 17.43 -1.44
C TYR A 288 5.71 16.44 -2.42
N GLN A 289 4.97 16.14 -3.49
CA GLN A 289 5.47 15.30 -4.57
C GLN A 289 5.98 16.16 -5.73
N ARG A 290 7.20 15.89 -6.19
CA ARG A 290 7.76 16.45 -7.43
C ARG A 290 8.37 15.34 -8.28
N GLY A 291 7.69 15.03 -9.39
CA GLY A 291 8.10 13.95 -10.28
C GLY A 291 8.12 12.60 -9.56
N LEU A 292 9.28 11.92 -9.60
CA LEU A 292 9.52 10.62 -8.95
C LEU A 292 9.95 10.75 -7.48
N TYR A 293 9.85 11.92 -6.85
CA TYR A 293 10.28 12.12 -5.48
C TYR A 293 9.13 12.65 -4.63
N ASN A 294 8.93 12.00 -3.49
CA ASN A 294 8.09 12.45 -2.40
C ASN A 294 9.00 13.08 -1.35
N PHE A 295 8.81 14.36 -1.12
CA PHE A 295 9.44 15.09 -0.04
C PHE A 295 8.44 15.13 1.13
N ALA A 296 8.76 14.46 2.22
CA ALA A 296 8.01 14.52 3.47
C ALA A 296 8.84 15.26 4.51
N THR A 297 8.27 16.30 5.09
CA THR A 297 8.85 17.04 6.20
C THR A 297 7.86 17.06 7.34
N GLU A 298 8.37 16.98 8.56
CA GLU A 298 7.58 17.16 9.76
C GLU A 298 8.38 18.03 10.72
N ILE A 299 7.77 19.12 11.17
CA ILE A 299 8.29 19.90 12.27
C ILE A 299 7.38 19.70 13.47
N GLY A 300 7.97 19.49 14.65
CA GLY A 300 7.18 19.30 15.84
C GLY A 300 7.87 19.81 17.10
N HIS A 301 7.04 20.02 18.11
CA HIS A 301 7.45 20.36 19.45
C HIS A 301 6.74 19.44 20.44
N LYS A 302 7.50 18.93 21.41
CA LYS A 302 7.04 17.97 22.40
C LYS A 302 7.45 18.43 23.80
N ILE A 303 6.48 18.35 24.71
CA ILE A 303 6.64 18.69 26.13
C ILE A 303 6.18 17.48 26.95
N GLU A 304 7.08 16.93 27.75
CA GLU A 304 6.85 15.73 28.55
C GLU A 304 7.25 15.98 30.00
N LYS A 305 6.47 15.45 30.95
CA LYS A 305 6.95 15.22 32.31
C LYS A 305 7.60 13.86 32.34
N VAL A 306 8.82 13.78 32.87
CA VAL A 306 9.59 12.57 33.05
C VAL A 306 9.75 12.31 34.54
N GLN A 307 9.48 11.10 34.97
CA GLN A 307 9.65 10.62 36.34
C GLN A 307 10.62 9.44 36.30
N THR A 308 11.57 9.44 37.22
CA THR A 308 12.57 8.38 37.35
C THR A 308 12.57 7.82 38.76
N ASP A 309 12.52 6.50 38.85
CA ASP A 309 12.50 5.73 40.09
C ASP A 309 13.36 4.46 39.96
N GLU A 310 13.49 3.70 41.06
CA GLU A 310 14.21 2.41 41.11
C GLU A 310 15.65 2.51 40.60
N TYR A 311 16.46 3.37 41.23
CA TYR A 311 17.88 3.51 40.89
C TYR A 311 18.68 2.31 41.40
N GLU A 312 19.38 1.62 40.50
CA GLU A 312 20.28 0.51 40.79
C GLU A 312 21.72 0.92 40.40
N ILE A 313 22.70 0.56 41.24
CA ILE A 313 24.14 0.65 40.92
C ILE A 313 24.76 -0.73 41.12
N ASP A 314 25.32 -1.33 40.07
CA ASP A 314 25.92 -2.68 40.12
C ASP A 314 25.01 -3.73 40.79
N ASP A 315 23.73 -3.75 40.39
CA ASP A 315 22.66 -4.61 40.96
C ASP A 315 22.33 -4.33 42.44
N ILE A 316 22.77 -3.19 43.00
CA ILE A 316 22.44 -2.74 44.35
C ILE A 316 21.39 -1.63 44.27
N ASP A 317 20.21 -1.90 44.85
CA ASP A 317 19.14 -0.92 45.00
C ASP A 317 19.60 0.27 45.85
N LEU A 318 19.46 1.47 45.30
CA LEU A 318 19.61 2.70 46.05
C LEU A 318 18.23 3.18 46.52
N GLU A 319 18.10 3.46 47.81
CA GLU A 319 17.00 4.28 48.35
C GLU A 319 17.24 5.76 47.96
N SER A 320 17.22 6.06 46.66
CA SER A 320 17.21 7.42 46.16
C SER A 320 15.77 7.92 46.00
N PRO A 321 15.49 9.19 46.32
CA PRO A 321 14.18 9.76 46.10
C PRO A 321 13.88 9.85 44.60
N ASP A 322 12.63 9.55 44.24
CA ASP A 322 12.09 9.77 42.90
C ASP A 322 12.43 11.18 42.41
N ARG A 323 12.84 11.28 41.15
CA ARG A 323 13.12 12.57 40.51
C ARG A 323 12.13 12.81 39.41
N ASP A 324 11.66 14.06 39.30
CA ASP A 324 10.85 14.50 38.18
C ASP A 324 11.46 15.71 37.49
N PHE A 325 11.35 15.74 36.17
CA PHE A 325 11.79 16.86 35.35
C PHE A 325 10.88 17.03 34.13
N VAL A 326 10.92 18.23 33.54
CA VAL A 326 10.19 18.51 32.29
C VAL A 326 11.17 18.47 31.14
N ARG A 327 10.88 17.61 30.15
CA ARG A 327 11.64 17.48 28.91
C ARG A 327 10.93 18.25 27.81
N ASN A 328 11.63 19.22 27.22
CA ASN A 328 11.15 19.98 26.07
C ASN A 328 12.04 19.67 24.88
N SER A 329 11.46 19.23 23.77
CA SER A 329 12.19 18.87 22.56
C SER A 329 11.50 19.42 21.33
N SER A 330 12.27 19.98 20.41
CA SER A 330 11.79 20.32 19.07
C SER A 330 12.51 19.43 18.06
N PHE A 331 11.81 18.97 17.04
CA PHE A 331 12.36 18.09 16.03
C PHE A 331 11.98 18.54 14.62
N LEU A 332 12.83 18.16 13.68
CA LEU A 332 12.61 18.31 12.25
C LEU A 332 12.96 16.98 11.58
N ASN A 333 11.95 16.28 11.08
CA ASN A 333 12.13 15.08 10.29
C ASN A 333 12.09 15.44 8.81
N LEU A 334 13.09 15.02 8.05
CA LEU A 334 13.17 15.22 6.60
C LEU A 334 13.37 13.86 5.93
N ALA A 335 12.44 13.50 5.05
CA ALA A 335 12.52 12.31 4.24
C ALA A 335 12.36 12.68 2.76
N LEU A 336 13.34 12.29 1.94
CA LEU A 336 13.26 12.32 0.50
C LEU A 336 13.13 10.88 0.00
N LEU A 337 11.91 10.48 -0.33
CA LEU A 337 11.59 9.14 -0.77
C LEU A 337 11.41 9.15 -2.29
N LYS A 338 12.06 8.22 -2.99
CA LYS A 338 11.75 8.00 -4.40
C LYS A 338 10.39 7.33 -4.48
N ASN A 339 9.44 7.94 -5.17
CA ASN A 339 8.14 7.35 -5.42
C ASN A 339 8.30 6.16 -6.38
N HIS A 340 7.96 4.97 -5.91
CA HIS A 340 8.03 3.73 -6.69
C HIS A 340 6.78 3.48 -7.54
N THR A 341 5.73 4.31 -7.44
CA THR A 341 4.63 4.27 -8.41
C THR A 341 5.07 4.90 -9.72
N TYR A 342 5.23 4.08 -10.77
CA TYR A 342 5.48 4.60 -12.11
C TYR A 342 4.18 5.04 -12.76
N ARG A 343 4.17 6.31 -13.19
CA ARG A 343 3.34 6.73 -14.33
C ARG A 343 3.94 6.08 -15.57
N SER A 344 3.07 5.54 -16.42
CA SER A 344 3.39 5.11 -17.78
C SER A 344 4.39 6.08 -18.43
N ILE A 345 5.42 5.53 -19.08
CA ILE A 345 6.40 6.29 -19.88
C ILE A 345 5.71 7.06 -21.03
N LEU A 346 4.47 6.69 -21.35
CA LEU A 346 3.56 7.49 -22.16
C LEU A 346 2.71 8.36 -21.23
N THR A 347 2.96 9.67 -21.29
CA THR A 347 2.15 10.70 -20.63
C THR A 347 0.70 10.61 -21.16
N PRO A 348 -0.35 10.75 -20.32
CA PRO A 348 -1.73 10.81 -20.78
C PRO A 348 -1.97 11.92 -21.82
#